data_AF-H3SK09-F1
#
_entry.id   AF-H3SK09-F1
#
_cell.length_a   1.000
_cell.length_b   1.000
_cell.length_c   1.000
_cell.angle_alpha   90.00
_cell.angle_beta   90.00
_cell.angle_gamma   90.00
#
_symmetry.space_group_name_H-M   'P 1'
#
loop_
_entity.id
_entity.type
_entity.pdbx_description
1 polymer ?
#
loop_
_entity_poly.entity_id
_entity_poly.type
_entity_poly.pdbx_seq_one_letter_code
_entity_poly.pdbx_strand_id
1 'polypeptide(L)'
;MKKTSMLLILSTVLILSLMGGSIITASPSTSLVNELTEAQKAPVMMAYYRTWRDVTMPHDANSTLPDPNVTAMTDIPEGVDIVSVFHYVKPGTDEQLFWDTLRDTYVPALHERQTKVIRTIDIRELYNVPSMGTTPTSKEYDDYAQSLIDKYLTPYNLDGLDIDMEETLTQEKETKAFGTFEALSKRLGPVSNSGKLLIYDTNKDNHSLFKKVAPFCDYLFLQAYGRTPSRLDTTWATYKNTISPDQFLPGISFQEELGANWGDALEPFETSRAYKYAAWQPEDGPKGGMFIYAIDRDGKVYGDNTITKTDFSWTKRLIDVLKSN
;
A
#
# COMPACT_ATOMS: atom_id res chain seq x y z
N MET A 1 30.40 53.41 46.33
CA MET A 1 29.59 54.51 45.76
C MET A 1 28.70 53.91 44.69
N LYS A 2 27.50 53.41 44.99
CA LYS A 2 26.19 54.11 45.12
C LYS A 2 25.76 54.89 43.86
N LYS A 3 24.58 54.47 43.36
CA LYS A 3 23.56 55.17 42.55
C LYS A 3 23.60 54.90 41.04
N THR A 4 22.70 54.11 40.44
CA THR A 4 21.23 54.20 40.26
C THR A 4 20.74 55.44 39.49
N SER A 5 20.02 55.15 38.40
CA SER A 5 18.72 55.72 37.98
C SER A 5 18.61 56.86 36.94
N MET A 6 17.65 56.60 36.03
CA MET A 6 16.58 57.47 35.48
C MET A 6 16.96 58.61 34.54
N LEU A 7 16.44 58.68 33.30
CA LEU A 7 15.05 58.87 32.81
C LEU A 7 14.53 60.32 32.99
N LEU A 8 14.29 61.04 31.88
CA LEU A 8 13.27 62.10 31.67
C LEU A 8 13.27 62.45 30.16
N ILE A 9 12.27 62.09 29.36
CA ILE A 9 10.99 62.78 29.06
C ILE A 9 11.16 64.24 28.61
N LEU A 10 10.78 64.53 27.36
CA LEU A 10 10.05 65.77 27.05
C LEU A 10 9.04 65.54 25.93
N SER A 11 7.83 66.02 26.20
CA SER A 11 6.57 65.86 25.49
C SER A 11 6.33 67.02 24.52
N THR A 12 5.55 66.79 23.45
CA THR A 12 4.75 67.87 22.85
C THR A 12 3.44 67.29 22.32
N VAL A 13 2.34 67.94 22.69
CA VAL A 13 0.94 67.59 22.42
C VAL A 13 0.35 68.65 21.48
N LEU A 14 -0.43 68.22 20.48
CA LEU A 14 -1.53 69.00 19.86
C LEU A 14 -2.47 67.98 19.17
N ILE A 15 -3.60 67.60 19.78
CA ILE A 15 -5.00 68.10 19.59
C ILE A 15 -5.38 68.20 18.09
N LEU A 16 -6.55 67.78 17.57
CA LEU A 16 -7.64 66.85 17.91
C LEU A 16 -8.59 66.95 16.70
N SER A 17 -9.05 65.84 16.12
CA SER A 17 -10.28 65.86 15.31
C SER A 17 -11.02 64.52 15.45
N LEU A 18 -12.07 64.53 16.28
CA LEU A 18 -13.07 63.48 16.37
C LEU A 18 -14.01 63.56 15.16
N MET A 19 -14.33 62.43 14.54
CA MET A 19 -15.70 62.05 14.16
C MET A 19 -15.80 60.53 13.94
N GLY A 20 -16.56 59.88 14.83
CA GLY A 20 -17.48 58.76 14.63
C GLY A 20 -17.09 57.54 13.78
N GLY A 21 -16.99 56.37 14.44
CA GLY A 21 -17.17 55.08 13.76
C GLY A 21 -16.69 53.87 14.56
N SER A 22 -17.63 53.19 15.24
CA SER A 22 -17.62 51.78 15.67
C SER A 22 -16.42 51.23 16.47
N ILE A 23 -16.67 50.97 17.75
CA ILE A 23 -15.87 50.06 18.59
C ILE A 23 -16.12 48.63 18.08
N ILE A 24 -15.15 48.05 17.40
CA ILE A 24 -15.06 46.59 17.27
C ILE A 24 -14.19 46.11 18.43
N THR A 25 -14.83 45.48 19.41
CA THR A 25 -14.13 44.69 20.42
C THR A 25 -13.49 43.48 19.74
N ALA A 26 -12.18 43.52 19.53
CA ALA A 26 -11.42 42.37 19.10
C ALA A 26 -11.29 41.40 20.29
N SER A 27 -12.15 40.38 20.32
CA SER A 27 -11.88 39.14 21.07
C SER A 27 -10.71 38.42 20.39
N PRO A 28 -9.78 37.79 21.13
CA PRO A 28 -8.70 37.02 20.52
C PRO A 28 -9.33 35.79 19.85
N SER A 29 -9.37 35.79 18.53
CA SER A 29 -9.80 34.64 17.72
C SER A 29 -8.75 33.54 17.81
N THR A 30 -8.93 32.65 18.77
CA THR A 30 -8.28 31.33 18.83
C THR A 30 -8.84 30.40 17.75
N SER A 31 -8.65 30.73 16.47
CA SER A 31 -9.14 29.88 15.38
C SER A 31 -8.32 29.91 14.09
N LEU A 32 -7.07 30.37 14.12
CA LEU A 32 -6.19 30.42 12.94
C LEU A 32 -4.96 29.50 13.03
N VAL A 33 -4.96 28.55 13.97
CA VAL A 33 -3.83 27.61 14.18
C VAL A 33 -4.23 26.15 13.89
N ASN A 34 -5.48 25.86 13.52
CA ASN A 34 -5.95 24.50 13.20
C ASN A 34 -6.31 24.27 11.71
N GLU A 35 -6.00 25.19 10.81
CA GLU A 35 -6.15 24.99 9.36
C GLU A 35 -4.78 25.08 8.68
N LEU A 36 -3.88 24.17 9.06
CA LEU A 36 -2.89 23.65 8.11
C LEU A 36 -3.43 22.29 7.68
N THR A 37 -4.15 22.32 6.57
CA THR A 37 -4.66 21.16 5.86
C THR A 37 -3.55 20.13 5.68
N GLU A 38 -3.78 18.89 6.11
CA GLU A 38 -3.00 17.76 5.61
C GLU A 38 -3.07 17.83 4.08
N ALA A 39 -1.92 18.03 3.43
CA ALA A 39 -1.85 17.92 1.99
C ALA A 39 -2.34 16.51 1.64
N GLN A 40 -3.48 16.43 0.96
CA GLN A 40 -4.06 15.16 0.56
C GLN A 40 -3.01 14.39 -0.24
N LYS A 41 -2.65 13.18 0.22
CA LYS A 41 -1.67 12.33 -0.46
C LYS A 41 -2.20 11.99 -1.86
N ALA A 42 -1.34 12.05 -2.85
CA ALA A 42 -1.68 11.60 -4.20
C ALA A 42 -2.06 10.11 -4.18
N PRO A 43 -3.06 9.68 -4.96
CA PRO A 43 -3.48 8.29 -4.98
C PRO A 43 -2.38 7.39 -5.55
N VAL A 44 -2.21 6.22 -4.93
CA VAL A 44 -1.16 5.23 -5.20
C VAL A 44 -1.63 4.20 -6.23
N MET A 45 -0.82 3.95 -7.26
CA MET A 45 -0.92 2.75 -8.07
C MET A 45 0.01 1.66 -7.51
N MET A 46 -0.56 0.55 -7.04
CA MET A 46 0.19 -0.63 -6.59
C MET A 46 0.06 -1.79 -7.58
N ALA A 47 1.10 -2.60 -7.75
CA ALA A 47 1.07 -3.76 -8.62
C ALA A 47 1.69 -5.01 -7.98
N TYR A 48 0.98 -6.14 -8.02
CA TYR A 48 1.58 -7.45 -7.75
C TYR A 48 2.29 -7.96 -9.00
N TYR A 49 3.59 -8.17 -8.87
CA TYR A 49 4.44 -8.75 -9.89
C TYR A 49 4.75 -10.21 -9.53
N ARG A 50 4.24 -11.15 -10.34
CA ARG A 50 4.37 -12.58 -10.09
C ARG A 50 5.78 -13.04 -10.43
N THR A 51 6.59 -13.38 -9.44
CA THR A 51 8.03 -13.60 -9.66
C THR A 51 8.30 -14.72 -10.64
N TRP A 52 7.48 -15.77 -10.65
CA TRP A 52 7.62 -16.92 -11.56
C TRP A 52 7.38 -16.58 -13.04
N ARG A 53 6.99 -15.34 -13.34
CA ARG A 53 6.87 -14.77 -14.69
C ARG A 53 7.98 -13.80 -15.06
N ASP A 54 8.93 -13.57 -14.14
CA ASP A 54 10.12 -12.77 -14.44
C ASP A 54 11.01 -13.49 -15.46
N VAL A 55 11.59 -12.71 -16.38
CA VAL A 55 12.52 -13.18 -17.42
C VAL A 55 13.72 -13.96 -16.84
N THR A 56 14.08 -13.72 -15.58
CA THR A 56 15.19 -14.41 -14.89
C THR A 56 14.78 -15.74 -14.25
N MET A 57 13.48 -16.04 -14.18
CA MET A 57 12.98 -17.29 -13.64
C MET A 57 12.82 -18.36 -14.73
N PRO A 58 13.04 -19.65 -14.39
CA PRO A 58 12.66 -20.76 -15.27
C PRO A 58 11.19 -20.66 -15.69
N HIS A 59 10.90 -20.95 -16.96
CA HIS A 59 9.53 -20.86 -17.51
C HIS A 59 8.53 -21.78 -16.79
N ASP A 60 9.03 -22.89 -16.24
CA ASP A 60 8.27 -23.90 -15.53
C ASP A 60 8.26 -23.73 -14.00
N ALA A 61 8.77 -22.60 -13.49
CA ALA A 61 8.85 -22.27 -12.07
C ALA A 61 7.50 -22.41 -11.34
N ASN A 62 6.38 -22.12 -12.01
CA ASN A 62 5.04 -22.31 -11.45
C ASN A 62 4.01 -22.93 -12.43
N SER A 63 4.30 -22.94 -13.73
CA SER A 63 3.38 -23.47 -14.76
C SER A 63 3.96 -24.65 -15.53
N THR A 64 3.18 -25.22 -16.44
CA THR A 64 3.62 -26.21 -17.46
C THR A 64 3.61 -25.62 -18.87
N LEU A 65 3.46 -24.30 -18.99
CA LEU A 65 3.46 -23.60 -20.27
C LEU A 65 4.87 -23.61 -20.87
N PRO A 66 5.02 -23.80 -22.19
CA PRO A 66 6.33 -23.92 -22.83
C PRO A 66 7.01 -22.57 -23.11
N ASP A 67 6.24 -21.49 -23.12
CA ASP A 67 6.73 -20.16 -23.50
C ASP A 67 7.71 -19.65 -22.44
N PRO A 68 8.86 -19.06 -22.85
CA PRO A 68 9.77 -18.42 -21.90
C PRO A 68 9.11 -17.21 -21.25
N ASN A 69 9.55 -16.90 -20.03
CA ASN A 69 9.25 -15.61 -19.42
C ASN A 69 9.97 -14.48 -20.18
N VAL A 70 9.30 -13.35 -20.36
CA VAL A 70 9.79 -12.25 -21.24
C VAL A 70 9.66 -10.86 -20.64
N THR A 71 9.09 -10.75 -19.45
CA THR A 71 8.86 -9.48 -18.75
C THR A 71 9.85 -9.39 -17.58
N ALA A 72 10.47 -8.24 -17.37
CA ALA A 72 11.29 -7.95 -16.20
C ALA A 72 10.62 -6.89 -15.32
N MET A 73 10.96 -6.84 -14.02
CA MET A 73 10.46 -5.76 -13.15
C MET A 73 10.87 -4.35 -13.63
N THR A 74 11.99 -4.22 -14.35
CA THR A 74 12.42 -2.92 -14.94
C THR A 74 11.56 -2.45 -16.11
N ASP A 75 10.76 -3.34 -16.71
CA ASP A 75 9.80 -2.97 -17.76
C ASP A 75 8.54 -2.29 -17.17
N ILE A 76 8.29 -2.40 -15.86
CA ILE A 76 7.15 -1.75 -15.19
C ILE A 76 7.21 -0.23 -15.43
N PRO A 77 6.10 0.40 -15.87
CA PRO A 77 6.11 1.80 -16.26
C PRO A 77 6.26 2.73 -15.06
N GLU A 78 6.82 3.93 -15.30
CA GLU A 78 6.74 5.04 -14.36
C GLU A 78 5.29 5.34 -13.98
N GLY A 79 5.09 5.80 -12.75
CA GLY A 79 3.77 6.08 -12.19
C GLY A 79 3.14 4.92 -11.44
N VAL A 80 3.73 3.71 -11.47
CA VAL A 80 3.50 2.68 -10.45
C VAL A 80 4.30 3.06 -9.20
N ASP A 81 3.60 3.31 -8.10
CA ASP A 81 4.18 3.86 -6.88
C ASP A 81 4.67 2.75 -5.93
N ILE A 82 4.03 1.57 -5.98
CA ILE A 82 4.40 0.39 -5.17
C ILE A 82 4.37 -0.87 -6.06
N VAL A 83 5.42 -1.68 -6.01
CA VAL A 83 5.44 -3.01 -6.63
C VAL A 83 5.64 -4.06 -5.56
N SER A 84 4.74 -5.04 -5.49
CA SER A 84 4.92 -6.22 -4.64
C SER A 84 5.60 -7.36 -5.40
N VAL A 85 6.66 -7.89 -4.79
CA VAL A 85 7.28 -9.17 -5.14
C VAL A 85 6.34 -10.28 -4.67
N PHE A 86 5.48 -10.78 -5.57
CA PHE A 86 4.51 -11.85 -5.29
C PHE A 86 5.09 -13.20 -5.72
N HIS A 87 5.59 -13.96 -4.74
CA HIS A 87 6.42 -15.13 -5.02
C HIS A 87 5.76 -16.43 -4.58
N TYR A 88 5.61 -17.35 -5.54
CA TYR A 88 5.15 -18.73 -5.34
C TYR A 88 5.70 -19.63 -6.45
N VAL A 89 6.60 -20.54 -6.12
CA VAL A 89 7.29 -21.42 -7.09
C VAL A 89 7.23 -22.88 -6.66
N LYS A 90 7.41 -23.81 -7.60
CA LYS A 90 7.50 -25.24 -7.33
C LYS A 90 8.76 -25.54 -6.49
N PRO A 91 8.70 -26.48 -5.53
CA PRO A 91 9.87 -26.89 -4.78
C PRO A 91 11.02 -27.33 -5.70
N GLY A 92 12.24 -26.86 -5.41
CA GLY A 92 13.43 -27.18 -6.19
C GLY A 92 13.65 -26.30 -7.43
N THR A 93 12.82 -25.29 -7.67
CA THR A 93 13.07 -24.26 -8.69
C THR A 93 14.37 -23.53 -8.37
N ASP A 94 15.25 -23.36 -9.36
CA ASP A 94 16.42 -22.48 -9.24
C ASP A 94 15.98 -21.03 -9.39
N GLU A 95 16.02 -20.30 -8.29
CA GLU A 95 15.56 -18.92 -8.16
C GLU A 95 16.71 -17.94 -7.86
N GLN A 96 17.96 -18.42 -7.81
CA GLN A 96 19.09 -17.61 -7.40
C GLN A 96 19.28 -16.40 -8.31
N LEU A 97 19.14 -16.60 -9.63
CA LEU A 97 19.28 -15.52 -10.61
C LEU A 97 18.24 -14.42 -10.40
N PHE A 98 16.99 -14.77 -10.07
CA PHE A 98 15.95 -13.79 -9.78
C PHE A 98 16.28 -12.98 -8.54
N TRP A 99 16.65 -13.64 -7.44
CA TRP A 99 16.96 -12.95 -6.18
C TRP A 99 18.20 -12.05 -6.27
N ASP A 100 19.23 -12.47 -7.00
CA ASP A 100 20.39 -11.63 -7.29
C ASP A 100 20.01 -10.43 -8.17
N THR A 101 19.20 -10.65 -9.20
CA THR A 101 18.73 -9.56 -10.09
C THR A 101 17.82 -8.58 -9.35
N LEU A 102 16.96 -9.08 -8.45
CA LEU A 102 16.11 -8.26 -7.60
C LEU A 102 16.96 -7.29 -6.76
N ARG A 103 17.97 -7.83 -6.07
CA ARG A 103 18.89 -7.07 -5.20
C ARG A 103 19.72 -6.06 -5.98
N ASP A 104 20.36 -6.51 -7.05
CA ASP A 104 21.45 -5.76 -7.69
C ASP A 104 20.96 -4.85 -8.83
N THR A 105 19.77 -5.11 -9.38
CA THR A 105 19.26 -4.41 -10.56
C THR A 105 17.86 -3.84 -10.35
N TYR A 106 16.87 -4.67 -10.01
CA TYR A 106 15.47 -4.25 -10.03
C TYR A 106 15.14 -3.26 -8.92
N VAL A 107 15.50 -3.55 -7.67
CA VAL A 107 15.23 -2.65 -6.54
C VAL A 107 15.94 -1.29 -6.74
N PRO A 108 17.25 -1.22 -7.07
CA PRO A 108 17.91 0.05 -7.37
C PRO A 108 17.22 0.85 -8.49
N ALA A 109 16.86 0.21 -9.60
CA ALA A 109 16.24 0.88 -10.74
C ALA A 109 14.82 1.39 -10.42
N LEU A 110 14.04 0.65 -9.62
CA LEU A 110 12.72 1.08 -9.17
C LEU A 110 12.82 2.22 -8.15
N HIS A 111 13.79 2.16 -7.23
CA HIS A 111 14.07 3.24 -6.28
C HIS A 111 14.49 4.54 -6.96
N GLU A 112 15.27 4.48 -8.04
CA GLU A 112 15.63 5.67 -8.84
C GLU A 112 14.39 6.39 -9.42
N ARG A 113 13.33 5.62 -9.71
CA ARG A 113 12.03 6.12 -10.18
C ARG A 113 11.04 6.41 -9.03
N GLN A 114 11.51 6.35 -7.79
CA GLN A 114 10.71 6.53 -6.56
C GLN A 114 9.61 5.48 -6.35
N THR A 115 9.69 4.33 -7.03
CA THR A 115 8.78 3.20 -6.82
C THR A 115 9.26 2.39 -5.63
N LYS A 116 8.38 2.18 -4.64
CA LYS A 116 8.66 1.29 -3.50
C LYS A 116 8.52 -0.17 -3.91
N VAL A 117 9.37 -1.04 -3.39
CA VAL A 117 9.32 -2.49 -3.62
C VAL A 117 9.03 -3.21 -2.31
N ILE A 118 7.92 -3.94 -2.23
CA ILE A 118 7.51 -4.67 -1.03
C ILE A 118 7.49 -6.18 -1.27
N ARG A 119 7.35 -6.96 -0.19
CA ARG A 119 7.20 -8.42 -0.28
C ARG A 119 5.86 -8.85 0.32
N THR A 120 5.06 -9.57 -0.46
CA THR A 120 3.83 -10.23 0.04
C THR A 120 4.15 -11.54 0.73
N ILE A 121 3.64 -11.75 1.93
CA ILE A 121 3.74 -13.02 2.66
C ILE A 121 2.37 -13.48 3.15
N ASP A 122 2.17 -14.78 3.19
CA ASP A 122 0.92 -15.40 3.64
C ASP A 122 0.70 -15.15 5.14
N ILE A 123 -0.54 -14.89 5.56
CA ILE A 123 -0.94 -14.74 6.97
C ILE A 123 -0.46 -15.89 7.88
N ARG A 124 -0.22 -17.08 7.32
CA ARG A 124 0.41 -18.23 7.99
C ARG A 124 1.74 -17.89 8.63
N GLU A 125 2.56 -17.08 7.98
CA GLU A 125 3.83 -16.63 8.57
C GLU A 125 3.53 -15.94 9.90
N LEU A 126 2.51 -15.08 9.98
CA LEU A 126 2.25 -14.29 11.18
C LEU A 126 1.72 -15.11 12.36
N TYR A 127 1.10 -16.26 12.13
CA TYR A 127 0.63 -17.11 13.23
C TYR A 127 1.50 -18.36 13.48
N ASN A 128 2.45 -18.69 12.59
CA ASN A 128 3.41 -19.78 12.76
C ASN A 128 4.68 -19.34 13.52
N VAL A 129 4.48 -18.51 14.54
CA VAL A 129 5.55 -18.00 15.40
C VAL A 129 6.18 -19.16 16.19
N PRO A 130 7.49 -19.42 16.06
CA PRO A 130 8.19 -20.39 16.89
C PRO A 130 8.06 -20.02 18.36
N SER A 131 7.64 -20.97 19.19
CA SER A 131 7.39 -20.75 20.62
C SER A 131 7.71 -22.01 21.42
N MET A 132 8.30 -21.83 22.60
CA MET A 132 8.55 -22.92 23.55
C MET A 132 7.32 -23.25 24.40
N GLY A 133 6.30 -22.39 24.40
CA GLY A 133 5.01 -22.58 25.08
C GLY A 133 3.82 -22.60 24.11
N THR A 134 2.61 -22.66 24.66
CA THR A 134 1.37 -22.62 23.86
C THR A 134 1.12 -21.24 23.21
N THR A 135 1.51 -20.18 23.91
CA THR A 135 1.43 -18.79 23.43
C THR A 135 2.82 -18.17 23.42
N PRO A 136 3.27 -17.60 22.29
CA PRO A 136 4.54 -16.89 22.24
C PRO A 136 4.57 -15.71 23.22
N THR A 137 5.73 -15.50 23.84
CA THR A 137 6.04 -14.34 24.67
C THR A 137 6.26 -13.10 23.80
N SER A 138 6.20 -11.90 24.40
CA SER A 138 6.52 -10.65 23.68
C SER A 138 7.91 -10.68 23.05
N LYS A 139 8.89 -11.33 23.70
CA LYS A 139 10.24 -11.49 23.14
C LYS A 139 10.24 -12.42 21.93
N GLU A 140 9.53 -13.54 21.98
CA GLU A 140 9.43 -14.46 20.84
C GLU A 140 8.75 -13.80 19.64
N TYR A 141 7.70 -13.00 19.86
CA TYR A 141 7.10 -12.19 18.78
C TYR A 141 8.10 -11.16 18.22
N ASP A 142 8.82 -10.44 19.08
CA ASP A 142 9.80 -9.43 18.64
C ASP A 142 10.97 -10.05 17.86
N ASP A 143 11.49 -11.18 18.32
CA ASP A 143 12.57 -11.92 17.65
C ASP A 143 12.08 -12.50 16.31
N TYR A 144 10.85 -13.04 16.28
CA TYR A 144 10.28 -13.58 15.06
C TYR A 144 9.97 -12.49 14.03
N ALA A 145 9.40 -11.35 14.44
CA ALA A 145 9.20 -10.19 13.57
C ALA A 145 10.51 -9.68 12.97
N GLN A 146 11.60 -9.67 13.75
CA GLN A 146 12.94 -9.36 13.23
C GLN A 146 13.38 -10.42 12.21
N SER A 147 13.16 -11.71 12.48
CA SER A 147 13.52 -12.77 11.54
C SER A 147 12.79 -12.67 10.20
N LEU A 148 11.53 -12.21 10.19
CA LEU A 148 10.77 -11.95 8.96
C LEU A 148 11.39 -10.80 8.16
N ILE A 149 11.80 -9.72 8.82
CA ILE A 149 12.48 -8.59 8.17
C ILE A 149 13.85 -9.03 7.61
N ASP A 150 14.62 -9.79 8.40
CA ASP A 150 15.94 -10.27 7.99
C ASP A 150 15.87 -11.28 6.85
N LYS A 151 14.78 -12.05 6.77
CA LYS A 151 14.52 -13.00 5.68
C LYS A 151 14.03 -12.31 4.42
N TYR A 152 13.04 -11.42 4.56
CA TYR A 152 12.27 -10.95 3.41
C TYR A 152 12.64 -9.55 2.92
N LEU A 153 13.14 -8.66 3.79
CA LEU A 153 13.41 -7.28 3.43
C LEU A 153 14.89 -6.97 3.32
N THR A 154 15.64 -7.26 4.39
CA THR A 154 17.05 -6.83 4.54
C THR A 154 17.95 -7.27 3.38
N PRO A 155 17.90 -8.54 2.89
CA PRO A 155 18.82 -9.00 1.85
C PRO A 155 18.64 -8.31 0.49
N TYR A 156 17.46 -7.73 0.26
CA TYR A 156 17.06 -7.14 -1.02
C TYR A 156 16.77 -5.64 -0.92
N ASN A 157 16.99 -5.04 0.27
CA ASN A 157 16.68 -3.65 0.57
C ASN A 157 15.21 -3.26 0.25
N LEU A 158 14.25 -4.14 0.57
CA LEU A 158 12.84 -3.87 0.29
C LEU A 158 12.22 -2.86 1.27
N ASP A 159 11.15 -2.22 0.83
CA ASP A 159 10.49 -1.10 1.49
C ASP A 159 9.35 -1.51 2.41
N GLY A 160 8.98 -2.78 2.51
CA GLY A 160 7.90 -3.17 3.40
C GLY A 160 7.36 -4.58 3.19
N LEU A 161 6.44 -4.96 4.06
CA LEU A 161 5.69 -6.22 4.00
C LEU A 161 4.23 -5.96 3.68
N ASP A 162 3.70 -6.84 2.84
CA ASP A 162 2.29 -6.99 2.55
C ASP A 162 1.82 -8.35 3.08
N ILE A 163 0.74 -8.36 3.86
CA ILE A 163 0.27 -9.56 4.53
C ILE A 163 -1.03 -10.04 3.88
N ASP A 164 -0.93 -11.16 3.18
CA ASP A 164 -2.03 -11.78 2.44
C ASP A 164 -2.91 -12.61 3.36
N MET A 165 -4.08 -12.07 3.66
CA MET A 165 -5.07 -12.66 4.54
C MET A 165 -6.37 -12.99 3.81
N GLU A 166 -6.49 -14.26 3.41
CA GLU A 166 -7.68 -14.78 2.71
C GLU A 166 -8.38 -15.92 3.44
N GLU A 167 -7.85 -16.39 4.58
CA GLU A 167 -8.43 -17.49 5.33
C GLU A 167 -9.33 -17.06 6.51
N THR A 168 -10.09 -17.99 7.07
CA THR A 168 -10.79 -17.76 8.34
C THR A 168 -9.93 -18.27 9.48
N LEU A 169 -9.60 -17.38 10.44
CA LEU A 169 -8.73 -17.72 11.56
C LEU A 169 -9.53 -18.24 12.75
N THR A 170 -8.94 -19.18 13.49
CA THR A 170 -9.37 -19.49 14.85
C THR A 170 -8.92 -18.36 15.79
N GLN A 171 -9.52 -18.29 16.98
CA GLN A 171 -9.11 -17.30 18.00
C GLN A 171 -7.62 -17.40 18.36
N GLU A 172 -7.07 -18.60 18.39
CA GLU A 172 -5.64 -18.82 18.66
C GLU A 172 -4.76 -18.25 17.54
N LYS A 173 -5.07 -18.58 16.27
CA LYS A 173 -4.33 -18.04 15.12
C LYS A 173 -4.44 -16.53 15.05
N GLU A 174 -5.62 -15.97 15.30
CA GLU A 174 -5.84 -14.52 15.33
C GLU A 174 -5.00 -13.84 16.42
N THR A 175 -4.91 -14.45 17.61
CA THR A 175 -4.09 -13.94 18.72
C THR A 175 -2.61 -13.92 18.34
N LYS A 176 -2.11 -15.00 17.72
CA LYS A 176 -0.72 -15.09 17.25
C LYS A 176 -0.42 -14.10 16.14
N ALA A 177 -1.31 -14.00 15.16
CA ALA A 177 -1.18 -13.04 14.07
C ALA A 177 -1.16 -11.59 14.58
N PHE A 178 -2.05 -11.24 15.51
CA PHE A 178 -2.04 -9.91 16.14
C PHE A 178 -0.71 -9.63 16.85
N GLY A 179 -0.18 -10.58 17.64
CA GLY A 179 1.11 -10.41 18.32
C GLY A 179 2.28 -10.15 17.36
N THR A 180 2.30 -10.85 16.22
CA THR A 180 3.32 -10.61 15.19
C THR A 180 3.12 -9.27 14.48
N PHE A 181 1.89 -8.86 14.17
CA PHE A 181 1.59 -7.53 13.64
C PHE A 181 2.06 -6.41 14.58
N GLU A 182 1.78 -6.54 15.88
CA GLU A 182 2.22 -5.59 16.90
C GLU A 182 3.75 -5.52 17.01
N ALA A 183 4.44 -6.66 16.89
CA ALA A 183 5.90 -6.70 16.89
C ALA A 183 6.52 -6.10 15.61
N LEU A 184 5.89 -6.34 14.44
CA LEU A 184 6.29 -5.75 13.16
C LEU A 184 6.08 -4.24 13.15
N SER A 185 4.99 -3.74 13.75
CA SER A 185 4.63 -2.30 13.75
C SER A 185 5.64 -1.41 14.47
N LYS A 186 6.51 -2.00 15.31
CA LYS A 186 7.65 -1.31 15.93
C LYS A 186 8.75 -0.93 14.92
N ARG A 187 8.74 -1.53 13.72
CA ARG A 187 9.79 -1.41 12.69
C ARG A 187 9.25 -1.03 11.31
N LEU A 188 8.00 -1.41 11.02
CA LEU A 188 7.28 -1.15 9.78
C LEU A 188 5.99 -0.39 10.07
N GLY A 189 5.41 0.24 9.06
CA GLY A 189 4.12 0.88 9.18
C GLY A 189 4.16 2.25 9.89
N PRO A 190 3.01 2.91 10.00
CA PRO A 190 2.89 4.27 10.52
C PRO A 190 3.39 4.42 11.97
N VAL A 191 3.29 3.38 12.79
CA VAL A 191 3.75 3.41 14.19
C VAL A 191 5.27 3.53 14.30
N SER A 192 6.01 2.90 13.39
CA SER A 192 7.48 2.89 13.42
C SER A 192 8.12 4.20 12.98
N ASN A 193 7.42 4.98 12.15
CA ASN A 193 7.95 6.15 11.43
C ASN A 193 9.27 5.87 10.67
N SER A 194 9.49 4.62 10.24
CA SER A 194 10.72 4.21 9.53
C SER A 194 10.70 4.53 8.03
N GLY A 195 9.53 4.89 7.49
CA GLY A 195 9.27 5.03 6.07
C GLY A 195 9.02 3.70 5.33
N LYS A 196 9.27 2.56 6.00
CA LYS A 196 8.93 1.22 5.50
C LYS A 196 7.48 0.89 5.75
N LEU A 197 6.86 0.22 4.78
CA LEU A 197 5.43 -0.06 4.75
C LEU A 197 5.08 -1.34 5.52
N LEU A 198 3.93 -1.31 6.18
CA LEU A 198 3.21 -2.49 6.64
C LEU A 198 1.81 -2.45 6.04
N ILE A 199 1.51 -3.44 5.21
CA ILE A 199 0.27 -3.49 4.43
C ILE A 199 -0.52 -4.73 4.82
N TYR A 200 -1.83 -4.59 4.79
CA TYR A 200 -2.78 -5.68 4.95
C TYR A 200 -3.54 -5.88 3.65
N ASP A 201 -3.44 -7.05 3.02
CA ASP A 201 -4.26 -7.39 1.86
C ASP A 201 -5.23 -8.53 2.15
N THR A 202 -6.43 -8.43 1.57
CA THR A 202 -7.50 -9.39 1.86
C THR A 202 -8.58 -9.38 0.80
N ASN A 203 -9.24 -10.52 0.62
CA ASN A 203 -10.49 -10.64 -0.13
C ASN A 203 -11.74 -10.48 0.75
N LYS A 204 -11.60 -10.14 2.04
CA LYS A 204 -12.70 -10.15 3.02
C LYS A 204 -13.26 -8.75 3.26
N ASP A 205 -14.49 -8.69 3.78
CA ASP A 205 -15.01 -7.49 4.45
C ASP A 205 -14.32 -7.31 5.82
N ASN A 206 -14.55 -6.16 6.47
CA ASN A 206 -13.92 -5.84 7.75
C ASN A 206 -14.25 -6.89 8.82
N HIS A 207 -13.22 -7.41 9.48
CA HIS A 207 -13.32 -8.55 10.38
C HIS A 207 -12.44 -8.36 11.62
N SER A 208 -12.49 -9.32 12.56
CA SER A 208 -11.92 -9.15 13.91
C SER A 208 -10.43 -8.81 13.91
N LEU A 209 -9.61 -9.52 13.14
CA LEU A 209 -8.17 -9.25 13.06
C LEU A 209 -7.89 -7.84 12.52
N PHE A 210 -8.44 -7.49 11.34
CA PHE A 210 -8.17 -6.18 10.74
C PHE A 210 -8.54 -5.01 11.65
N LYS A 211 -9.67 -5.08 12.37
CA LYS A 211 -10.05 -4.04 13.36
C LYS A 211 -8.97 -3.80 14.43
N LYS A 212 -8.22 -4.84 14.80
CA LYS A 212 -7.15 -4.74 15.80
C LYS A 212 -5.85 -4.21 15.21
N VAL A 213 -5.53 -4.59 13.98
CA VAL A 213 -4.22 -4.29 13.35
C VAL A 213 -4.24 -3.10 12.41
N ALA A 214 -5.41 -2.54 12.09
CA ALA A 214 -5.53 -1.36 11.22
C ALA A 214 -4.65 -0.18 11.66
N PRO A 215 -4.48 0.15 12.96
CA PRO A 215 -3.55 1.20 13.38
C PRO A 215 -2.08 0.94 13.04
N PHE A 216 -1.71 -0.31 12.73
CA PHE A 216 -0.35 -0.72 12.37
C PHE A 216 -0.08 -0.65 10.87
N CYS A 217 -1.11 -0.49 10.04
CA CYS A 217 -1.00 -0.65 8.60
C CYS A 217 -1.08 0.70 7.89
N ASP A 218 -0.21 0.92 6.88
CA ASP A 218 -0.30 2.10 6.01
C ASP A 218 -1.54 2.02 5.12
N TYR A 219 -1.77 0.84 4.53
CA TYR A 219 -2.82 0.60 3.56
C TYR A 219 -3.56 -0.71 3.81
N LEU A 220 -4.82 -0.73 3.40
CA LEU A 220 -5.65 -1.90 3.18
C LEU A 220 -5.80 -2.13 1.67
N PHE A 221 -5.29 -3.27 1.19
CA PHE A 221 -5.48 -3.72 -0.18
C PHE A 221 -6.67 -4.69 -0.23
N LEU A 222 -7.80 -4.24 -0.78
CA LEU A 222 -8.98 -5.08 -0.96
C LEU A 222 -8.94 -5.79 -2.32
N GLN A 223 -8.78 -7.11 -2.32
CA GLN A 223 -8.93 -7.94 -3.50
C GLN A 223 -10.41 -8.00 -3.93
N ALA A 224 -10.75 -7.16 -4.92
CA ALA A 224 -12.12 -6.96 -5.37
C ALA A 224 -12.38 -7.49 -6.80
N TYR A 225 -11.60 -8.49 -7.20
CA TYR A 225 -11.64 -9.08 -8.54
C TYR A 225 -13.07 -9.54 -8.92
N GLY A 226 -13.51 -9.19 -10.11
CA GLY A 226 -14.85 -9.51 -10.62
C GLY A 226 -16.02 -8.78 -9.94
N ARG A 227 -15.82 -8.04 -8.83
CA ARG A 227 -16.91 -7.39 -8.10
C ARG A 227 -17.43 -6.16 -8.86
N THR A 228 -18.73 -5.92 -8.87
CA THR A 228 -19.28 -4.69 -9.45
C THR A 228 -18.85 -3.47 -8.63
N PRO A 229 -18.75 -2.25 -9.22
CA PRO A 229 -18.40 -1.05 -8.45
C PRO A 229 -19.34 -0.80 -7.26
N SER A 230 -20.64 -1.09 -7.39
CA SER A 230 -21.59 -1.00 -6.27
C SER A 230 -21.26 -1.90 -5.07
N ARG A 231 -20.50 -2.98 -5.27
CA ARG A 231 -19.99 -3.81 -4.18
C ARG A 231 -18.87 -3.11 -3.40
N LEU A 232 -18.11 -2.21 -4.03
CA LEU A 232 -17.08 -1.43 -3.33
C LEU A 232 -17.69 -0.53 -2.27
N ASP A 233 -18.82 0.14 -2.56
CA ASP A 233 -19.53 0.96 -1.59
C ASP A 233 -19.94 0.13 -0.36
N THR A 234 -20.50 -1.07 -0.60
CA THR A 234 -20.92 -1.96 0.49
C THR A 234 -19.74 -2.50 1.30
N THR A 235 -18.61 -2.81 0.67
CA THR A 235 -17.42 -3.28 1.39
C THR A 235 -16.77 -2.12 2.15
N TRP A 236 -16.63 -0.94 1.54
CA TRP A 236 -16.13 0.28 2.19
C TRP A 236 -16.95 0.64 3.43
N ALA A 237 -18.29 0.50 3.38
CA ALA A 237 -19.15 0.73 4.53
C ALA A 237 -18.77 -0.14 5.76
N THR A 238 -18.13 -1.30 5.56
CA THR A 238 -17.62 -2.13 6.65
C THR A 238 -16.32 -1.60 7.25
N TYR A 239 -15.50 -0.87 6.46
CA TYR A 239 -14.16 -0.39 6.81
C TYR A 239 -14.12 1.05 7.31
N LYS A 240 -15.08 1.91 6.92
CA LYS A 240 -15.02 3.36 7.14
C LYS A 240 -14.94 3.85 8.59
N ASN A 241 -15.26 2.99 9.56
CA ASN A 241 -15.12 3.28 10.99
C ASN A 241 -13.81 2.73 11.59
N THR A 242 -12.92 2.18 10.76
CA THR A 242 -11.66 1.53 11.17
C THR A 242 -10.46 2.20 10.50
N ILE A 243 -10.60 2.62 9.24
CA ILE A 243 -9.56 3.33 8.48
C ILE A 243 -10.16 4.55 7.77
N SER A 244 -9.31 5.49 7.38
CA SER A 244 -9.67 6.59 6.48
C SER A 244 -9.67 6.15 5.01
N PRO A 245 -10.41 6.85 4.13
CA PRO A 245 -10.44 6.55 2.70
C PRO A 245 -9.05 6.45 2.05
N ASP A 246 -8.11 7.32 2.45
CA ASP A 246 -6.75 7.40 1.90
C ASP A 246 -5.87 6.18 2.24
N GLN A 247 -6.35 5.25 3.08
CA GLN A 247 -5.71 3.97 3.33
C GLN A 247 -6.29 2.83 2.46
N PHE A 248 -7.41 3.05 1.77
CA PHE A 248 -8.16 2.00 1.08
C PHE A 248 -7.82 1.92 -0.41
N LEU A 249 -7.33 0.75 -0.86
CA LEU A 249 -7.03 0.47 -2.27
C LEU A 249 -7.81 -0.76 -2.75
N PRO A 250 -8.89 -0.59 -3.54
CA PRO A 250 -9.54 -1.71 -4.22
C PRO A 250 -8.70 -2.19 -5.41
N GLY A 251 -8.59 -3.51 -5.56
CA GLY A 251 -7.79 -4.15 -6.58
C GLY A 251 -8.59 -4.81 -7.69
N ILE A 252 -8.00 -4.82 -8.88
CA ILE A 252 -8.43 -5.63 -10.03
C ILE A 252 -7.40 -6.70 -10.36
N SER A 253 -7.79 -7.68 -11.15
CA SER A 253 -6.90 -8.72 -11.67
C SER A 253 -6.81 -8.66 -13.19
N PHE A 254 -5.59 -8.63 -13.74
CA PHE A 254 -5.40 -8.93 -15.16
C PHE A 254 -5.58 -10.42 -15.43
N GLN A 255 -5.82 -10.76 -16.70
CA GLN A 255 -6.06 -12.14 -17.07
C GLN A 255 -4.78 -12.99 -16.96
N GLU A 256 -4.70 -13.78 -15.91
CA GLU A 256 -3.70 -14.84 -15.78
C GLU A 256 -3.86 -15.91 -16.86
N GLU A 257 -2.75 -16.43 -17.35
CA GLU A 257 -2.70 -17.67 -18.11
C GLU A 257 -3.26 -18.83 -17.27
N LEU A 258 -4.18 -19.61 -17.86
CA LEU A 258 -4.87 -20.73 -17.21
C LEU A 258 -5.66 -20.37 -15.94
N GLY A 259 -5.83 -19.07 -15.65
CA GLY A 259 -6.49 -18.58 -14.44
C GLY A 259 -8.00 -18.35 -14.60
N ALA A 260 -8.61 -17.88 -13.52
CA ALA A 260 -10.03 -17.53 -13.49
C ALA A 260 -10.34 -16.36 -14.44
N ASN A 261 -11.57 -16.33 -14.96
CA ASN A 261 -12.08 -15.19 -15.71
C ASN A 261 -12.77 -14.19 -14.78
N TRP A 262 -12.02 -13.22 -14.25
CA TRP A 262 -12.59 -12.12 -13.47
C TRP A 262 -13.27 -11.07 -14.37
N GLY A 263 -12.78 -10.93 -15.61
CA GLY A 263 -13.29 -9.99 -16.60
C GLY A 263 -13.10 -8.53 -16.19
N ASP A 264 -12.01 -8.19 -15.50
CA ASP A 264 -11.79 -6.84 -14.96
C ASP A 264 -11.28 -5.86 -16.02
N ALA A 265 -10.39 -6.33 -16.89
CA ALA A 265 -9.76 -5.57 -17.97
C ALA A 265 -10.29 -6.00 -19.34
N LEU A 266 -11.56 -5.70 -19.60
CA LEU A 266 -12.21 -5.97 -20.89
C LEU A 266 -12.30 -4.69 -21.71
N GLU A 267 -11.90 -4.74 -22.97
CA GLU A 267 -12.18 -3.66 -23.92
C GLU A 267 -13.70 -3.58 -24.21
N PRO A 268 -14.27 -2.38 -24.42
CA PRO A 268 -13.61 -1.06 -24.39
C PRO A 268 -13.20 -0.59 -22.99
N PHE A 269 -11.97 -0.07 -22.87
CA PHE A 269 -11.34 0.39 -21.63
C PHE A 269 -12.26 1.22 -20.73
N GLU A 270 -12.92 2.25 -21.25
CA GLU A 270 -13.75 3.20 -20.48
C GLU A 270 -14.99 2.54 -19.84
N THR A 271 -15.36 1.35 -20.32
CA THR A 271 -16.49 0.58 -19.78
C THR A 271 -16.06 -0.58 -18.88
N SER A 272 -14.76 -0.87 -18.84
CA SER A 272 -14.15 -1.93 -18.06
C SER A 272 -14.34 -1.73 -16.55
N ARG A 273 -14.20 -2.81 -15.78
CA ARG A 273 -14.21 -2.71 -14.32
C ARG A 273 -12.95 -2.00 -13.81
N ALA A 274 -11.81 -2.24 -14.44
CA ALA A 274 -10.55 -1.58 -14.11
C ALA A 274 -10.67 -0.06 -14.19
N TYR A 275 -11.23 0.49 -15.27
CA TYR A 275 -11.51 1.92 -15.38
C TYR A 275 -12.44 2.42 -14.28
N LYS A 276 -13.53 1.69 -14.04
CA LYS A 276 -14.50 2.06 -13.00
C LYS A 276 -13.87 2.07 -11.61
N TYR A 277 -12.92 1.20 -11.32
CA TYR A 277 -12.20 1.18 -10.04
C TYR A 277 -11.20 2.32 -9.92
N ALA A 278 -10.48 2.63 -11.01
CA ALA A 278 -9.59 3.79 -11.05
C ALA A 278 -10.37 5.09 -10.75
N ALA A 279 -11.56 5.25 -11.32
CA ALA A 279 -12.41 6.42 -11.16
C ALA A 279 -13.29 6.42 -9.88
N TRP A 280 -13.56 5.26 -9.29
CA TRP A 280 -14.43 5.16 -8.11
C TRP A 280 -13.82 5.86 -6.89
N GLN A 281 -14.65 6.53 -6.10
CA GLN A 281 -14.27 7.13 -4.82
C GLN A 281 -15.35 6.81 -3.78
N PRO A 282 -14.98 6.51 -2.53
CA PRO A 282 -15.98 6.40 -1.47
C PRO A 282 -16.61 7.77 -1.17
N GLU A 283 -17.86 7.77 -0.71
CA GLU A 283 -18.57 9.01 -0.37
C GLU A 283 -17.88 9.81 0.75
N ASP A 284 -17.15 9.12 1.63
CA ASP A 284 -16.47 9.71 2.79
C ASP A 284 -15.15 10.42 2.42
N GLY A 285 -14.72 10.36 1.15
CA GLY A 285 -13.53 11.05 0.66
C GLY A 285 -12.75 10.27 -0.40
N PRO A 286 -11.66 10.85 -0.91
CA PRO A 286 -10.83 10.20 -1.93
C PRO A 286 -10.09 8.98 -1.36
N LYS A 287 -10.15 7.86 -2.08
CA LYS A 287 -9.45 6.62 -1.75
C LYS A 287 -7.93 6.78 -1.84
N GLY A 288 -7.21 5.91 -1.16
CA GLY A 288 -5.75 5.89 -1.14
C GLY A 288 -5.10 5.55 -2.48
N GLY A 289 -5.82 4.85 -3.36
CA GLY A 289 -5.30 4.39 -4.63
C GLY A 289 -6.07 3.21 -5.19
N MET A 290 -5.40 2.42 -6.03
CA MET A 290 -5.88 1.11 -6.47
C MET A 290 -4.69 0.17 -6.68
N PHE A 291 -4.98 -1.12 -6.83
CA PHE A 291 -3.93 -2.07 -7.21
C PHE A 291 -4.31 -3.02 -8.34
N ILE A 292 -3.29 -3.61 -8.95
CA ILE A 292 -3.39 -4.56 -10.05
C ILE A 292 -2.72 -5.85 -9.62
N TYR A 293 -3.46 -6.95 -9.66
CA TYR A 293 -2.89 -8.29 -9.59
C TYR A 293 -2.48 -8.80 -10.98
N ALA A 294 -1.35 -9.51 -11.03
CA ALA A 294 -0.74 -10.04 -12.25
C ALA A 294 -0.37 -8.96 -13.29
N ILE A 295 0.34 -7.89 -12.88
CA ILE A 295 0.72 -6.80 -13.80
C ILE A 295 1.53 -7.28 -15.02
N ASP A 296 2.25 -8.40 -14.88
CA ASP A 296 2.98 -9.05 -15.97
C ASP A 296 2.06 -9.53 -17.13
N ARG A 297 0.74 -9.51 -16.91
CA ARG A 297 -0.32 -9.91 -17.85
C ARG A 297 -1.10 -8.74 -18.45
N ASP A 298 -0.62 -7.51 -18.28
CA ASP A 298 -1.25 -6.33 -18.85
C ASP A 298 -1.54 -6.50 -20.35
N GLY A 299 -2.81 -6.28 -20.72
CA GLY A 299 -3.32 -6.39 -22.10
C GLY A 299 -3.80 -7.79 -22.51
N LYS A 300 -3.62 -8.81 -21.67
CA LYS A 300 -4.08 -10.17 -21.98
C LYS A 300 -5.59 -10.32 -21.84
N VAL A 301 -6.18 -11.09 -22.75
CA VAL A 301 -7.62 -11.38 -22.77
C VAL A 301 -7.90 -12.81 -22.32
N TYR A 302 -9.12 -13.07 -21.83
CA TYR A 302 -9.52 -14.41 -21.38
C TYR A 302 -9.29 -15.47 -22.47
N GLY A 303 -8.63 -16.55 -22.08
CA GLY A 303 -8.26 -17.66 -22.97
C GLY A 303 -6.91 -17.49 -23.68
N ASP A 304 -6.29 -16.30 -23.67
CA ASP A 304 -4.92 -16.14 -24.15
C ASP A 304 -3.92 -16.63 -23.09
N ASN A 305 -3.48 -17.87 -23.24
CA ASN A 305 -2.51 -18.50 -22.33
C ASN A 305 -1.05 -18.30 -22.76
N THR A 306 -0.78 -17.52 -23.81
CA THR A 306 0.59 -17.28 -24.28
C THR A 306 1.33 -16.33 -23.35
N ILE A 307 2.64 -16.55 -23.17
CA ILE A 307 3.53 -15.62 -22.46
C ILE A 307 4.19 -14.72 -23.49
N THR A 308 3.78 -13.44 -23.52
CA THR A 308 4.31 -12.45 -24.46
C THR A 308 4.62 -11.15 -23.75
N LYS A 309 5.53 -10.36 -24.34
CA LYS A 309 5.88 -9.04 -23.79
C LYS A 309 4.64 -8.15 -23.76
N THR A 310 4.51 -7.36 -22.70
CA THR A 310 3.50 -6.32 -22.56
C THR A 310 4.13 -4.94 -22.71
N ASP A 311 3.35 -3.98 -23.23
CA ASP A 311 3.70 -2.57 -23.27
C ASP A 311 3.16 -1.77 -22.08
N PHE A 312 2.48 -2.46 -21.16
CA PHE A 312 1.80 -1.91 -19.99
C PHE A 312 0.74 -0.84 -20.33
N SER A 313 0.10 -0.95 -21.49
CA SER A 313 -0.88 0.03 -21.96
C SER A 313 -2.12 0.14 -21.08
N TRP A 314 -2.58 -0.93 -20.42
CA TRP A 314 -3.66 -0.82 -19.44
C TRP A 314 -3.22 -0.09 -18.19
N THR A 315 -2.07 -0.46 -17.63
CA THR A 315 -1.52 0.14 -16.41
C THR A 315 -1.31 1.64 -16.60
N LYS A 316 -0.71 2.07 -17.72
CA LYS A 316 -0.53 3.49 -18.03
C LYS A 316 -1.87 4.26 -18.09
N ARG A 317 -2.86 3.72 -18.81
CA ARG A 317 -4.19 4.33 -18.89
C ARG A 317 -4.89 4.38 -17.51
N LEU A 318 -4.70 3.36 -16.67
CA LEU A 318 -5.25 3.35 -15.30
C LEU A 318 -4.56 4.37 -14.39
N ILE A 319 -3.24 4.54 -14.51
CA ILE A 319 -2.49 5.59 -13.80
C ILE A 319 -3.03 6.96 -14.20
N ASP A 320 -3.22 7.21 -15.49
CA ASP A 320 -3.76 8.48 -15.98
C ASP A 320 -5.14 8.77 -15.38
N VAL A 321 -6.05 7.79 -15.37
CA VAL A 321 -7.38 7.95 -14.76
C VAL A 321 -7.27 8.16 -13.25
N LEU A 322 -6.45 7.38 -12.56
CA LEU A 322 -6.32 7.45 -11.10
C LEU A 322 -5.77 8.81 -10.64
N LYS A 323 -4.74 9.32 -11.33
CA LYS A 323 -4.01 10.54 -10.95
C LYS A 323 -4.62 11.83 -11.50
N SER A 324 -5.62 11.73 -12.38
CA SER A 324 -6.36 12.89 -12.92
C SER A 324 -7.63 13.24 -12.12
N ASN A 325 -8.03 12.42 -11.15
CA ASN A 325 -9.19 12.64 -10.28
C ASN A 325 -8.79 13.31 -8.96
#